data_AF-A0A410PUM7-F1
#
_entry.id   AF-A0A410PUM7-F1
#
_cell.length_a   1.000
_cell.length_b   1.000
_cell.length_c   1.000
_cell.angle_alpha   90.00
_cell.angle_beta   90.00
_cell.angle_gamma   90.00
#
_symmetry.space_group_name_H-M   'P 1'
#
loop_
_entity.id
_entity.type
_entity.pdbx_description
1 polymer ?
#
loop_
_entity_poly.entity_id
_entity_poly.type
_entity_poly.pdbx_seq_one_letter_code
_entity_poly.pdbx_strand_id
1 'polypeptide(L)'
;METKKFDLFVCFAAFGSALLSVGLYLGGKISAVYSFLYMPAEAVSNLVRWLSFRSAAGNMAAWLLYAGICLIPAGFVIVKRLRKGQCTPDNKKSKTERTDYILLMLSAYLFFMLYCFINPGILSVFIPDGIGTEWIDALPILKIILANMAYSLGIGYAVLKFAADFQSIDIWRKTEHLLIFCTILYVAMTCFILPLNLFQEYENVSSAGGQAAVLFQFFLKLLPTACLVGIMQSGVLLIHSLKENKYERGAAEIAMLMASRSRKTVVVSVLCNIAQNVTQFILWRGTNHVNILLNIPFLPLILAFAGLLLAEYMKESSSLYDDNQMII
;
A
#
# COMPACT_ATOMS: atom_id res chain seq x y z
N MET A 1 4.59 20.54 7.33
CA MET A 1 3.81 19.98 8.47
C MET A 1 4.76 19.84 9.66
N GLU A 2 4.38 20.20 10.90
CA GLU A 2 5.25 19.92 12.07
C GLU A 2 5.53 18.41 12.13
N THR A 3 6.80 18.02 12.24
CA THR A 3 7.25 16.61 12.30
C THR A 3 6.47 15.80 13.33
N LYS A 4 6.08 16.42 14.44
CA LYS A 4 5.23 15.82 15.48
C LYS A 4 3.89 15.32 14.95
N LYS A 5 3.24 16.05 14.03
CA LYS A 5 1.97 15.62 13.42
C LYS A 5 2.19 14.42 12.49
N PHE A 6 3.29 14.41 11.73
CA PHE A 6 3.67 13.27 10.89
C PHE A 6 3.82 12.01 11.73
N ASP A 7 4.65 12.09 12.77
CA ASP A 7 4.97 10.97 13.65
C ASP A 7 3.71 10.47 14.37
N LEU A 8 2.83 11.38 14.81
CA LEU A 8 1.56 11.02 15.42
C LEU A 8 0.66 10.22 14.46
N PHE A 9 0.48 10.67 13.22
CA PHE A 9 -0.33 9.95 12.24
C PHE A 9 0.26 8.58 11.90
N VAL A 10 1.58 8.48 11.77
CA VAL A 10 2.27 7.23 11.50
C VAL A 10 2.13 6.25 12.68
N CYS A 11 2.31 6.71 13.91
CA CYS A 11 2.11 5.90 15.12
C CYS A 11 0.67 5.44 15.27
N PHE A 12 -0.30 6.33 15.01
CA PHE A 12 -1.72 5.98 15.05
C PHE A 12 -2.06 4.91 14.00
N ALA A 13 -1.54 5.06 12.78
CA ALA A 13 -1.71 4.08 11.71
C ALA A 13 -1.08 2.72 12.06
N ALA A 14 0.13 2.73 12.64
CA ALA A 14 0.82 1.52 13.07
C ALA A 14 0.02 0.77 14.16
N PHE A 15 -0.34 1.47 15.23
CA PHE A 15 -1.04 0.89 16.37
C PHE A 15 -2.45 0.45 16.02
N GLY A 16 -3.21 1.29 15.31
CA GLY A 16 -4.55 0.97 14.85
C GLY A 16 -4.58 -0.26 13.93
N SER A 17 -3.62 -0.36 13.01
CA SER A 17 -3.54 -1.50 12.09
C SER A 17 -3.10 -2.79 12.78
N ALA A 18 -2.16 -2.71 13.73
CA ALA A 18 -1.76 -3.86 14.52
C ALA A 18 -2.91 -4.37 15.41
N LEU A 19 -3.63 -3.47 16.09
CA LEU A 19 -4.80 -3.84 16.89
C LEU A 19 -5.92 -4.45 16.03
N LEU A 20 -6.20 -3.85 14.87
CA LEU A 20 -7.20 -4.38 13.95
C LEU A 20 -6.83 -5.79 13.47
N SER A 21 -5.56 -5.99 13.11
CA SER A 21 -5.02 -7.28 12.69
C SER A 21 -5.19 -8.35 13.77
N VAL A 22 -4.77 -8.05 15.00
CA VAL A 22 -4.93 -8.95 16.16
C VAL A 22 -6.40 -9.24 16.44
N GLY A 23 -7.26 -8.21 16.44
CA GLY A 23 -8.69 -8.37 16.70
C GLY A 23 -9.40 -9.24 15.66
N LEU A 24 -9.05 -9.08 14.36
CA LEU A 24 -9.62 -9.89 13.29
C LEU A 24 -9.14 -11.34 13.32
N TYR A 25 -7.87 -11.57 13.68
CA TYR A 25 -7.32 -12.91 13.84
C TYR A 25 -7.94 -13.63 15.03
N LEU A 26 -7.94 -13.03 16.22
CA LEU A 26 -8.55 -13.61 17.43
C LEU A 26 -10.06 -13.81 17.30
N GLY A 27 -10.74 -12.96 16.53
CA GLY A 27 -12.16 -13.11 16.21
C GLY A 27 -12.50 -14.20 15.19
N GLY A 28 -11.50 -14.97 14.72
CA GLY A 28 -11.67 -16.03 13.72
C GLY A 28 -12.17 -15.52 12.36
N LYS A 29 -12.01 -14.22 12.07
CA LYS A 29 -12.46 -13.61 10.80
C LYS A 29 -11.42 -13.73 9.70
N ILE A 30 -10.15 -13.90 10.07
CA ILE A 30 -9.04 -14.07 9.14
C ILE A 30 -8.29 -15.35 9.53
N SER A 31 -8.37 -16.38 8.69
CA SER A 31 -7.58 -17.60 8.81
C SER A 31 -6.32 -17.55 7.95
N ALA A 32 -6.35 -16.81 6.83
CA ALA A 32 -5.24 -16.63 5.91
C ALA A 32 -4.80 -15.16 5.82
N VAL A 33 -3.49 -14.88 5.82
CA VAL A 33 -2.94 -13.51 5.66
C VAL A 33 -3.51 -12.77 4.45
N TYR A 34 -3.94 -13.46 3.39
CA TYR A 34 -4.47 -12.82 2.18
C TYR A 34 -5.99 -12.58 2.20
N SER A 35 -6.71 -13.11 3.20
CA SER A 35 -8.17 -12.99 3.26
C SER A 35 -8.66 -11.54 3.43
N PHE A 36 -7.84 -10.65 4.02
CA PHE A 36 -8.21 -9.24 4.15
C PHE A 36 -8.40 -8.54 2.81
N LEU A 37 -7.78 -9.04 1.73
CA LEU A 37 -7.84 -8.42 0.40
C LEU A 37 -9.26 -8.43 -0.18
N TYR A 38 -10.07 -9.44 0.12
CA TYR A 38 -11.44 -9.51 -0.40
C TYR A 38 -12.51 -9.25 0.68
N MET A 39 -12.12 -9.21 1.96
CA MET A 39 -13.04 -9.02 3.09
C MET A 39 -13.95 -7.78 2.94
N PRO A 40 -13.50 -6.61 2.45
CA PRO A 40 -14.40 -5.47 2.24
C PRO A 40 -15.51 -5.75 1.24
N ALA A 41 -15.17 -6.38 0.11
CA ALA A 41 -16.15 -6.75 -0.92
C ALA A 41 -17.11 -7.83 -0.38
N GLU A 42 -16.61 -8.78 0.39
CA GLU A 42 -17.42 -9.81 1.02
C GLU A 42 -18.39 -9.25 2.08
N ALA A 43 -17.94 -8.29 2.89
CA ALA A 43 -18.80 -7.62 3.86
C ALA A 43 -19.95 -6.87 3.17
N VAL A 44 -19.65 -6.13 2.09
CA VAL A 44 -20.65 -5.45 1.28
C VAL A 44 -21.61 -6.43 0.64
N SER A 45 -21.12 -7.49 0.00
CA SER A 45 -21.96 -8.49 -0.65
C SER A 45 -22.84 -9.26 0.33
N ASN A 46 -22.33 -9.58 1.52
CA ASN A 46 -23.13 -10.19 2.58
C ASN A 46 -24.23 -9.26 3.08
N LEU A 47 -23.95 -7.96 3.22
CA LEU A 47 -24.97 -6.96 3.58
C LEU A 47 -26.06 -6.86 2.49
N VAL A 48 -25.67 -6.78 1.22
CA VAL A 48 -26.61 -6.77 0.08
C VAL A 48 -27.48 -8.03 0.09
N ARG A 49 -26.85 -9.20 0.24
CA ARG A 49 -27.54 -10.49 0.27
C ARG A 49 -28.53 -10.58 1.43
N TRP A 50 -28.13 -10.13 2.62
CA TRP A 50 -28.99 -10.09 3.80
C TRP A 50 -30.17 -9.14 3.63
N LEU A 51 -29.98 -7.96 3.05
CA LEU A 51 -31.05 -7.02 2.73
C LEU A 51 -32.05 -7.63 1.74
N SER A 52 -31.55 -8.32 0.71
CA SER A 52 -32.35 -8.93 -0.35
C SER A 52 -33.33 -9.99 0.18
N PHE A 53 -32.95 -10.76 1.19
CA PHE A 53 -33.79 -11.81 1.77
C PHE A 53 -34.80 -11.34 2.83
N ARG A 54 -34.73 -10.09 3.30
CA ARG A 54 -35.57 -9.64 4.43
C ARG A 54 -36.99 -9.22 4.04
N SER A 55 -37.17 -8.51 2.94
CA SER A 55 -38.47 -7.98 2.50
C SER A 55 -38.38 -7.41 1.10
N ALA A 56 -39.52 -7.09 0.48
CA ALA A 56 -39.55 -6.39 -0.81
C ALA A 56 -38.83 -5.03 -0.75
N ALA A 57 -39.01 -4.26 0.34
CA ALA A 57 -38.29 -3.01 0.57
C ALA A 57 -36.79 -3.25 0.78
N GLY A 58 -36.41 -4.30 1.51
CA GLY A 58 -35.02 -4.72 1.69
C GLY A 58 -34.35 -5.10 0.37
N ASN A 59 -35.07 -5.80 -0.51
CA ASN A 59 -34.58 -6.13 -1.84
C ASN A 59 -34.39 -4.89 -2.72
N MET A 60 -35.30 -3.93 -2.67
CA MET A 60 -35.10 -2.64 -3.35
C MET A 60 -33.87 -1.90 -2.81
N ALA A 61 -33.68 -1.86 -1.48
CA ALA A 61 -32.49 -1.28 -0.87
C ALA A 61 -31.19 -2.00 -1.28
N ALA A 62 -31.22 -3.33 -1.40
CA ALA A 62 -30.09 -4.15 -1.85
C ALA A 62 -29.67 -3.76 -3.27
N TRP A 63 -30.63 -3.63 -4.20
CA TRP A 63 -30.37 -3.17 -5.57
C TRP A 63 -29.79 -1.75 -5.62
N LEU A 64 -30.33 -0.82 -4.83
CA LEU A 64 -29.82 0.55 -4.75
C LEU A 64 -28.39 0.60 -4.20
N LEU A 65 -28.08 -0.17 -3.16
CA LEU A 65 -26.74 -0.22 -2.58
C LEU A 65 -25.73 -0.86 -3.55
N TYR A 66 -26.10 -1.97 -4.19
CA TYR A 66 -25.29 -2.65 -5.20
C TYR A 66 -25.00 -1.72 -6.38
N ALA A 67 -26.03 -1.14 -7.01
CA ALA A 67 -25.86 -0.23 -8.14
C ALA A 67 -25.10 1.05 -7.73
N GLY A 68 -25.41 1.59 -6.54
CA GLY A 68 -24.76 2.78 -6.00
C GLY A 68 -23.26 2.59 -5.88
N ILE A 69 -22.80 1.52 -5.22
CA ILE A 69 -21.37 1.23 -5.05
C ILE A 69 -20.68 1.01 -6.40
N CYS A 70 -21.28 0.23 -7.30
CA CYS A 70 -20.70 -0.04 -8.61
C CYS A 70 -20.59 1.22 -9.47
N LEU A 71 -21.51 2.17 -9.33
CA LEU A 71 -21.54 3.40 -10.12
C LEU A 71 -20.69 4.53 -9.53
N ILE A 72 -20.13 4.42 -8.33
CA ILE A 72 -19.26 5.48 -7.75
C ILE A 72 -18.15 5.91 -8.73
N PRO A 73 -17.36 5.00 -9.34
CA PRO A 73 -16.30 5.39 -10.27
C PRO A 73 -16.84 6.10 -11.52
N ALA A 74 -17.91 5.60 -12.13
CA ALA A 74 -18.51 6.21 -13.31
C ALA A 74 -19.17 7.57 -12.98
N GLY A 75 -19.86 7.65 -11.85
CA GLY A 75 -20.47 8.88 -11.34
C GLY A 75 -19.43 9.97 -11.11
N PHE A 76 -18.25 9.63 -10.59
CA PHE A 76 -17.14 10.57 -10.47
C PHE A 76 -16.72 11.15 -11.83
N VAL A 77 -16.61 10.31 -12.87
CA VAL A 77 -16.29 10.76 -14.24
C VAL A 77 -17.39 11.67 -14.79
N ILE A 78 -18.66 11.32 -14.60
CA ILE A 78 -19.80 12.11 -15.07
C ILE A 78 -19.82 13.49 -14.38
N VAL A 79 -19.75 13.54 -13.05
CA VAL A 79 -19.73 14.80 -12.28
C VAL A 79 -18.54 15.68 -12.70
N LYS A 80 -17.37 15.08 -12.89
CA LYS A 80 -16.17 15.78 -13.37
C LYS A 80 -16.37 16.36 -14.78
N ARG A 81 -17.02 15.63 -15.70
CA ARG A 81 -17.34 16.12 -17.05
C ARG A 81 -18.38 17.23 -17.02
N LEU A 82 -19.44 17.10 -16.23
CA LEU A 82 -20.48 18.13 -16.07
C LEU A 82 -19.90 19.44 -15.50
N ARG A 83 -19.04 19.36 -14.49
CA ARG A 83 -18.36 20.54 -13.91
C ARG A 83 -17.33 21.17 -14.85
N LYS A 84 -16.73 20.39 -15.75
CA LYS A 84 -15.73 20.88 -16.72
C LYS A 84 -16.33 21.39 -18.03
N GLY A 85 -17.61 21.13 -18.30
CA GLY A 85 -18.35 21.71 -19.42
C GLY A 85 -18.44 23.24 -19.40
N GLN A 86 -17.96 23.91 -18.34
CA GLN A 86 -18.01 25.36 -18.16
C GLN A 86 -16.66 26.10 -18.32
N CYS A 87 -15.50 25.43 -18.48
CA CYS A 87 -14.21 26.13 -18.63
C CYS A 87 -13.26 25.49 -19.67
N THR A 88 -13.16 26.19 -20.80
CA THR A 88 -12.08 26.32 -21.82
C THR A 88 -11.40 25.10 -22.47
N PRO A 89 -11.04 25.20 -23.78
CA PRO A 89 -10.37 24.15 -24.54
C PRO A 89 -8.86 24.36 -24.52
N ASP A 90 -8.11 23.40 -24.00
CA ASP A 90 -6.68 23.34 -24.28
C ASP A 90 -6.19 21.89 -24.33
N ASN A 91 -5.15 21.65 -25.13
CA ASN A 91 -4.64 20.34 -25.59
C ASN A 91 -4.34 19.29 -24.49
N LYS A 92 -4.37 19.68 -23.20
CA LYS A 92 -4.29 18.79 -22.03
C LYS A 92 -5.54 17.87 -21.86
N LYS A 93 -6.61 18.12 -22.62
CA LYS A 93 -7.88 17.35 -22.65
C LYS A 93 -7.70 15.89 -23.05
N SER A 94 -7.00 15.60 -24.16
CA SER A 94 -6.95 14.25 -24.77
C SER A 94 -6.37 13.16 -23.86
N LYS A 95 -5.29 13.45 -23.13
CA LYS A 95 -4.61 12.43 -22.30
C LYS A 95 -5.36 12.15 -20.99
N THR A 96 -5.93 13.18 -20.35
CA THR A 96 -6.70 13.02 -19.11
C THR A 96 -8.05 12.35 -19.35
N GLU A 97 -8.68 12.58 -20.49
CA GLU A 97 -9.94 11.93 -20.88
C GLU A 97 -9.76 10.44 -21.15
N ARG A 98 -8.61 10.03 -21.70
CA ARG A 98 -8.28 8.61 -21.91
C ARG A 98 -8.11 7.85 -20.59
N THR A 99 -7.49 8.47 -19.59
CA THR A 99 -7.32 7.85 -18.26
C THR A 99 -8.66 7.63 -17.55
N ASP A 100 -9.67 8.48 -17.79
CA ASP A 100 -10.99 8.35 -17.17
C ASP A 100 -11.77 7.10 -17.66
N TYR A 101 -11.41 6.49 -18.80
CA TYR A 101 -11.99 5.20 -19.21
C TYR A 101 -11.70 4.06 -18.23
N ILE A 102 -10.60 4.15 -17.47
CA ILE A 102 -10.26 3.16 -16.44
C ILE A 102 -11.34 3.14 -15.34
N LEU A 103 -11.92 4.29 -14.98
CA LEU A 103 -13.01 4.35 -14.00
C LEU A 103 -14.30 3.76 -14.53
N LEU A 104 -14.59 3.96 -15.82
CA LEU A 104 -15.75 3.35 -16.46
C LEU A 104 -15.61 1.83 -16.50
N MET A 105 -14.42 1.33 -16.85
CA MET A 105 -14.09 -0.09 -16.79
C MET A 105 -14.16 -0.63 -15.36
N LEU A 106 -13.65 0.10 -14.37
CA LEU A 106 -13.75 -0.27 -12.95
C LEU A 106 -15.21 -0.37 -12.51
N SER A 107 -16.08 0.56 -12.93
CA SER A 107 -17.51 0.51 -12.63
C SER A 107 -18.16 -0.75 -13.20
N ALA A 108 -17.93 -1.05 -14.49
CA ALA A 108 -18.43 -2.27 -15.12
C ALA A 108 -17.89 -3.54 -14.44
N TYR A 109 -16.62 -3.54 -14.07
CA TYR A 109 -15.99 -4.65 -13.37
C TYR A 109 -16.53 -4.84 -11.94
N LEU A 110 -16.83 -3.76 -11.22
CA LEU A 110 -17.44 -3.83 -9.88
C LEU A 110 -18.82 -4.50 -9.92
N PHE A 111 -19.62 -4.24 -10.96
CA PHE A 111 -20.89 -4.97 -11.16
C PHE A 111 -20.62 -6.48 -11.25
N PHE A 112 -19.74 -6.89 -12.16
CA PHE A 112 -19.39 -8.30 -12.32
C PHE A 112 -18.87 -8.94 -11.02
N MET A 113 -17.89 -8.29 -10.39
CA MET A 113 -17.21 -8.78 -9.21
C MET A 113 -18.16 -8.89 -8.00
N LEU A 114 -18.90 -7.82 -7.66
CA LEU A 114 -19.82 -7.86 -6.52
C LEU A 114 -20.96 -8.85 -6.75
N TYR A 115 -21.45 -9.00 -7.98
CA TYR A 115 -22.43 -10.02 -8.32
C TYR A 115 -21.92 -11.43 -8.04
N CYS A 116 -20.66 -11.73 -8.41
CA CYS A 116 -20.03 -13.01 -8.08
C CYS A 116 -19.87 -13.22 -6.57
N PHE A 117 -19.61 -12.16 -5.80
CA PHE A 117 -19.51 -12.25 -4.35
C PHE A 117 -20.87 -12.45 -3.66
N ILE A 118 -21.93 -11.84 -4.20
CA ILE A 118 -23.31 -12.06 -3.72
C ILE A 118 -23.75 -13.50 -4.04
N ASN A 119 -23.38 -14.01 -5.21
CA ASN A 119 -23.73 -15.33 -5.72
C ASN A 119 -22.49 -16.20 -5.96
N PRO A 120 -21.81 -16.67 -4.88
CA PRO A 120 -20.54 -17.38 -5.02
C PRO A 120 -20.65 -18.71 -5.78
N GLY A 121 -21.85 -19.27 -5.96
CA GLY A 121 -22.04 -20.47 -6.78
C GLY A 121 -21.60 -20.30 -8.24
N ILE A 122 -21.63 -19.08 -8.77
CA ILE A 122 -21.18 -18.76 -10.14
C ILE A 122 -19.67 -18.98 -10.29
N LEU A 123 -18.92 -18.81 -9.19
CA LEU A 123 -17.47 -18.92 -9.19
C LEU A 123 -16.99 -20.34 -9.49
N SER A 124 -17.84 -21.35 -9.30
CA SER A 124 -17.55 -22.75 -9.64
C SER A 124 -17.21 -22.93 -11.13
N VAL A 125 -17.79 -22.13 -12.02
CA VAL A 125 -17.55 -22.21 -13.48
C VAL A 125 -16.13 -21.78 -13.86
N PHE A 126 -15.45 -21.01 -13.01
CA PHE A 126 -14.08 -20.54 -13.25
C PHE A 126 -13.02 -21.46 -12.66
N ILE A 127 -13.42 -22.58 -12.04
CA ILE A 127 -12.48 -23.59 -11.53
C ILE A 127 -12.10 -24.50 -12.71
N PRO A 128 -10.81 -24.57 -13.10
CA PRO A 128 -10.38 -25.46 -14.16
C PRO A 128 -10.61 -26.93 -13.81
N ASP A 129 -11.15 -27.69 -14.77
CA ASP A 129 -11.27 -29.14 -14.65
C ASP A 129 -9.89 -29.77 -14.42
N GLY A 130 -9.75 -30.56 -13.36
CA GLY A 130 -8.50 -31.29 -13.03
C GLY A 130 -7.68 -30.72 -11.88
N ILE A 131 -8.06 -29.59 -11.29
CA ILE A 131 -7.53 -29.18 -9.99
C ILE A 131 -8.32 -29.95 -8.93
N GLY A 132 -7.71 -30.95 -8.29
CA GLY A 132 -8.33 -31.82 -7.28
C GLY A 132 -8.74 -31.13 -5.97
N THR A 133 -8.94 -29.81 -5.98
CA THR A 133 -9.47 -29.03 -4.86
C THR A 133 -10.98 -28.97 -4.97
N GLU A 134 -11.68 -29.30 -3.88
CA GLU A 134 -13.12 -29.06 -3.81
C GLU A 134 -13.43 -27.57 -4.03
N TRP A 135 -14.57 -27.28 -4.67
CA TRP A 135 -14.96 -25.91 -5.03
C TRP A 135 -14.99 -24.93 -3.83
N ILE A 136 -15.22 -25.47 -2.63
CA ILE A 136 -15.24 -24.72 -1.36
C ILE A 136 -13.84 -24.19 -1.02
N ASP A 137 -12.80 -24.99 -1.26
CA ASP A 137 -11.41 -24.65 -0.93
C ASP A 137 -10.79 -23.67 -1.94
N ALA A 138 -11.24 -23.70 -3.20
CA ALA A 138 -10.79 -22.78 -4.23
C ALA A 138 -11.44 -21.38 -4.14
N LEU A 139 -12.57 -21.26 -3.44
CA LEU A 139 -13.38 -20.04 -3.39
C LEU A 139 -12.61 -18.80 -2.85
N PRO A 140 -11.81 -18.89 -1.75
CA PRO A 140 -11.04 -17.75 -1.26
C PRO A 140 -10.01 -17.26 -2.28
N ILE A 141 -9.34 -18.18 -2.98
CA ILE A 141 -8.32 -17.85 -3.99
C ILE A 141 -8.94 -17.05 -5.12
N LEU A 142 -10.10 -17.49 -5.62
CA LEU A 142 -10.78 -16.80 -6.71
C LEU A 142 -11.32 -15.43 -6.29
N LYS A 143 -11.80 -15.30 -5.05
CA LYS A 143 -12.16 -14.00 -4.46
C LYS A 143 -10.96 -13.04 -4.37
N ILE A 144 -9.78 -13.53 -4.00
CA ILE A 144 -8.53 -12.74 -4.00
C ILE A 144 -8.21 -12.25 -5.42
N ILE A 145 -8.28 -13.13 -6.42
CA ILE A 145 -8.01 -12.77 -7.82
C ILE A 145 -8.96 -11.65 -8.27
N LEU A 146 -10.25 -11.80 -7.99
CA LEU A 146 -11.26 -10.81 -8.33
C LEU A 146 -11.02 -9.46 -7.64
N ALA A 147 -10.70 -9.48 -6.34
CA ALA A 147 -10.33 -8.31 -5.54
C ALA A 147 -9.10 -7.58 -6.10
N ASN A 148 -8.04 -8.33 -6.40
CA ASN A 148 -6.81 -7.77 -6.94
C ASN A 148 -7.00 -7.06 -8.28
N MET A 149 -7.89 -7.56 -9.15
CA MET A 149 -8.18 -6.89 -10.41
C MET A 149 -8.87 -5.52 -10.18
N ALA A 150 -9.82 -5.43 -9.25
CA ALA A 150 -10.44 -4.15 -8.90
C ALA A 150 -9.41 -3.16 -8.32
N TYR A 151 -8.54 -3.62 -7.41
CA TYR A 151 -7.47 -2.80 -6.86
C TYR A 151 -6.49 -2.34 -7.93
N SER A 152 -6.12 -3.21 -8.87
CA SER A 152 -5.20 -2.88 -9.96
C SER A 152 -5.76 -1.76 -10.85
N LEU A 153 -7.05 -1.82 -11.20
CA LEU A 153 -7.70 -0.75 -11.97
C LEU A 153 -7.73 0.57 -11.18
N GLY A 154 -8.11 0.53 -9.90
CA GLY A 154 -8.18 1.73 -9.05
C GLY A 154 -6.81 2.38 -8.81
N ILE A 155 -5.81 1.58 -8.45
CA ILE A 155 -4.43 2.04 -8.23
C ILE A 155 -3.82 2.53 -9.55
N GLY A 156 -4.02 1.79 -10.64
CA GLY A 156 -3.54 2.17 -11.97
C GLY A 156 -4.08 3.53 -12.41
N TYR A 157 -5.37 3.79 -12.19
CA TYR A 157 -5.94 5.13 -12.42
C TYR A 157 -5.25 6.20 -11.57
N ALA A 158 -5.12 5.97 -10.26
CA ALA A 158 -4.56 6.95 -9.33
C ALA A 158 -3.11 7.31 -9.71
N VAL A 159 -2.28 6.31 -10.04
CA VAL A 159 -0.89 6.50 -10.47
C VAL A 159 -0.82 7.29 -11.78
N LEU A 160 -1.59 6.90 -12.80
CA LEU A 160 -1.60 7.61 -14.09
C LEU A 160 -2.10 9.05 -13.93
N LYS A 161 -3.10 9.26 -13.07
CA LYS A 161 -3.65 10.59 -12.82
C LYS A 161 -2.65 11.49 -12.10
N PHE A 162 -1.96 10.96 -11.09
CA PHE A 162 -0.91 11.68 -10.38
C PHE A 162 0.26 12.04 -11.33
N ALA A 163 0.71 11.08 -12.15
CA ALA A 163 1.77 11.31 -13.12
C ALA A 163 1.41 12.37 -14.17
N ALA A 164 0.15 12.41 -14.62
CA ALA A 164 -0.32 13.44 -15.56
C ALA A 164 -0.37 14.85 -14.95
N ASP A 165 -0.59 14.95 -13.64
CA ASP A 165 -0.75 16.22 -12.93
C ASP A 165 0.57 16.78 -12.37
N PHE A 166 1.72 16.16 -12.67
CA PHE A 166 3.04 16.53 -12.16
C PHE A 166 3.51 17.92 -12.65
N GLN A 167 3.05 18.39 -13.81
CA GLN A 167 3.41 19.70 -14.37
C GLN A 167 2.60 20.89 -13.79
N SER A 168 2.00 20.75 -12.60
CA SER A 168 1.19 21.83 -12.00
C SER A 168 2.02 22.74 -11.08
N ILE A 169 1.60 24.00 -10.91
CA ILE A 169 2.22 25.00 -10.02
C ILE A 169 2.37 24.47 -8.57
N ASP A 170 1.46 23.59 -8.11
CA ASP A 170 1.45 23.02 -6.75
C ASP A 170 2.20 21.68 -6.58
N ILE A 171 3.23 21.41 -7.39
CA ILE A 171 3.94 20.12 -7.38
C ILE A 171 4.50 19.74 -5.99
N TRP A 172 5.05 20.71 -5.26
CA TRP A 172 5.65 20.49 -3.94
C TRP A 172 4.62 19.96 -2.94
N ARG A 173 3.47 20.62 -2.82
CA ARG A 173 2.39 20.23 -1.89
C ARG A 173 1.81 18.86 -2.26
N LYS A 174 1.62 18.60 -3.55
CA LYS A 174 1.11 17.29 -4.02
C LYS A 174 2.09 16.16 -3.72
N THR A 175 3.38 16.39 -3.94
CA THR A 175 4.43 15.41 -3.67
C THR A 175 4.59 15.18 -2.16
N GLU A 176 4.52 16.24 -1.33
CA GLU A 176 4.53 16.15 0.13
C GLU A 176 3.37 15.26 0.63
N HIS A 177 2.13 15.58 0.23
CA HIS A 177 0.96 14.81 0.63
C HIS A 177 0.99 13.37 0.11
N LEU A 178 1.46 13.14 -1.12
CA LEU A 178 1.62 11.79 -1.64
C LEU A 178 2.60 11.00 -0.79
N LEU A 179 3.75 11.57 -0.46
CA LEU A 179 4.78 10.90 0.34
C LEU A 179 4.26 10.57 1.75
N ILE A 180 3.54 11.49 2.38
CA ILE A 180 2.88 11.27 3.67
C ILE A 180 1.85 10.14 3.57
N PHE A 181 0.97 10.19 2.57
CA PHE A 181 -0.05 9.17 2.35
C PHE A 181 0.57 7.79 2.10
N CYS A 182 1.58 7.69 1.23
CA CYS A 182 2.31 6.46 0.96
C CYS A 182 3.00 5.93 2.21
N THR A 183 3.55 6.80 3.07
CA THR A 183 4.16 6.36 4.33
C THR A 183 3.13 5.79 5.30
N ILE A 184 2.01 6.49 5.49
CA ILE A 184 0.90 6.03 6.34
C ILE A 184 0.37 4.69 5.82
N LEU A 185 0.14 4.56 4.51
CA LEU A 185 -0.34 3.34 3.89
C LEU A 185 0.66 2.19 4.04
N TYR A 186 1.95 2.45 3.81
CA TYR A 186 3.02 1.45 3.96
C TYR A 186 3.10 0.93 5.40
N VAL A 187 3.05 1.84 6.39
CA VAL A 187 3.07 1.48 7.81
C VAL A 187 1.81 0.73 8.21
N ALA A 188 0.63 1.20 7.79
CA ALA A 188 -0.63 0.53 8.07
C ALA A 188 -0.63 -0.91 7.51
N MET A 189 -0.22 -1.09 6.25
CA MET A 189 -0.15 -2.42 5.62
C MET A 189 0.87 -3.31 6.31
N THR A 190 2.06 -2.81 6.63
CA THR A 190 3.11 -3.60 7.28
C THR A 190 2.68 -4.01 8.70
N CYS A 191 2.15 -3.08 9.48
CA CYS A 191 1.66 -3.34 10.84
C CYS A 191 0.38 -4.19 10.87
N PHE A 192 -0.37 -4.24 9.77
CA PHE A 192 -1.50 -5.17 9.62
C PHE A 192 -1.04 -6.60 9.27
N ILE A 193 -0.15 -6.73 8.30
CA ILE A 193 0.29 -8.03 7.75
C ILE A 193 1.26 -8.75 8.69
N LEU A 194 2.20 -8.03 9.31
CA LEU A 194 3.28 -8.64 10.07
C LEU A 194 2.78 -9.45 11.29
N PRO A 195 1.81 -8.98 12.10
CA PRO A 195 1.22 -9.79 13.17
C PRO A 195 0.46 -11.02 12.66
N LEU A 196 -0.25 -10.93 11.52
CA LEU A 196 -0.92 -12.10 10.93
C LEU A 196 0.09 -13.18 10.54
N ASN A 197 1.17 -12.79 9.85
CA ASN A 197 2.26 -13.70 9.51
C ASN A 197 2.89 -14.32 10.77
N LEU A 198 3.10 -13.52 11.82
CA LEU A 198 3.62 -14.00 13.10
C LEU A 198 2.72 -15.09 13.68
N PHE A 199 1.42 -14.85 13.79
CA PHE A 199 0.51 -15.83 14.40
C PHE A 199 0.43 -17.13 13.58
N GLN A 200 0.34 -17.02 12.26
CA GLN A 200 0.33 -18.19 11.39
C GLN A 200 1.63 -18.98 11.45
N GLU A 201 2.79 -18.32 11.38
CA GLU A 201 4.08 -18.99 11.50
C GLU A 201 4.24 -19.62 12.89
N TYR A 202 3.75 -18.97 13.95
CA TYR A 202 3.82 -19.47 15.32
C TYR A 202 2.98 -20.72 15.55
N GLU A 203 1.75 -20.78 15.02
CA GLU A 203 0.88 -21.97 15.11
C GLU A 203 1.44 -23.17 14.35
N ASN A 204 2.16 -22.93 13.25
CA ASN A 204 2.74 -23.98 12.41
C ASN A 204 4.03 -24.58 12.98
N VAL A 205 4.51 -24.09 14.12
CA VAL A 205 5.78 -24.50 14.74
C VAL A 205 5.55 -25.09 16.13
N SER A 206 5.88 -26.36 16.28
CA SER A 206 5.70 -27.13 17.52
C SER A 206 6.88 -27.06 18.49
N SER A 207 8.07 -26.66 18.03
CA SER A 207 9.27 -26.59 18.86
C SER A 207 9.45 -25.22 19.52
N ALA A 208 9.84 -25.19 20.80
CA ALA A 208 10.13 -23.95 21.52
C ALA A 208 11.23 -23.12 20.83
N GLY A 209 12.25 -23.79 20.28
CA GLY A 209 13.31 -23.14 19.50
C GLY A 209 12.79 -22.50 18.22
N GLY A 210 11.86 -23.14 17.52
CA GLY A 210 11.23 -22.59 16.32
C GLY A 210 10.30 -21.41 16.65
N GLN A 211 9.54 -21.47 17.74
CA GLN A 211 8.70 -20.35 18.20
C GLN A 211 9.53 -19.10 18.52
N ALA A 212 10.66 -19.28 19.21
CA ALA A 212 11.62 -18.20 19.44
C ALA A 212 12.19 -17.64 18.12
N ALA A 213 12.43 -18.49 17.12
CA ALA A 213 12.86 -18.09 15.78
C ALA A 213 11.86 -17.15 15.10
N VAL A 214 10.57 -17.52 15.13
CA VAL A 214 9.50 -16.74 14.50
C VAL A 214 9.40 -15.37 15.15
N LEU A 215 9.44 -15.29 16.47
CA LEU A 215 9.46 -14.02 17.21
C LEU A 215 10.69 -13.18 16.84
N PHE A 216 11.87 -13.78 16.77
CA PHE A 216 13.09 -13.06 16.38
C PHE A 216 13.00 -12.54 14.94
N GLN A 217 12.51 -13.35 13.99
CA GLN A 217 12.30 -12.95 12.60
C GLN A 217 11.30 -11.79 12.48
N PHE A 218 10.25 -11.77 13.30
CA PHE A 218 9.30 -10.65 13.37
C PHE A 218 10.01 -9.33 13.67
N PHE A 219 10.87 -9.29 14.71
CA PHE A 219 11.64 -8.08 15.04
C PHE A 219 12.62 -7.68 13.94
N LEU A 220 13.29 -8.65 13.31
CA LEU A 220 14.18 -8.38 12.19
C LEU A 220 13.45 -7.82 10.96
N LYS A 221 12.18 -8.17 10.73
CA LYS A 221 11.34 -7.58 9.66
C LYS A 221 10.91 -6.13 10.00
N LEU A 222 10.74 -5.80 11.28
CA LEU A 222 10.30 -4.48 11.73
C LEU A 222 11.39 -3.40 11.64
N LEU A 223 12.65 -3.76 11.90
CA LEU A 223 13.79 -2.83 11.92
C LEU A 223 14.01 -2.10 10.57
N PRO A 224 14.15 -2.79 9.41
CA PRO A 224 14.28 -2.13 8.11
C PRO A 224 13.08 -1.24 7.76
N THR A 225 11.88 -1.66 8.18
CA THR A 225 10.63 -0.92 7.98
C THR A 225 10.65 0.41 8.73
N ALA A 226 11.08 0.41 10.00
CA ALA A 226 11.23 1.64 10.79
C ALA A 226 12.28 2.58 10.21
N CYS A 227 13.41 2.04 9.73
CA CYS A 227 14.43 2.84 9.05
C CYS A 227 13.88 3.51 7.77
N LEU A 228 13.07 2.79 6.97
CA LEU A 228 12.42 3.33 5.78
C LEU A 228 11.47 4.50 6.08
N VAL A 229 10.70 4.41 7.17
CA VAL A 229 9.86 5.52 7.65
C VAL A 229 10.73 6.74 7.99
N GLY A 230 11.92 6.53 8.55
CA GLY A 230 12.89 7.59 8.79
C GLY A 230 13.35 8.29 7.49
N ILE A 231 13.59 7.54 6.41
CA ILE A 231 13.92 8.13 5.10
C ILE A 231 12.75 8.95 4.57
N MET A 232 11.53 8.40 4.64
CA MET A 232 10.30 9.06 4.20
C MET A 232 10.06 10.39 4.91
N GLN A 233 10.24 10.41 6.24
CA GLN A 233 10.13 11.62 7.04
C GLN A 233 11.16 12.69 6.60
N SER A 234 12.41 12.29 6.34
CA SER A 234 13.42 13.19 5.81
C SER A 234 13.07 13.69 4.40
N GLY A 235 12.44 12.87 3.57
CA GLY A 235 11.92 13.29 2.27
C GLY A 235 10.82 14.35 2.38
N VAL A 236 9.89 14.21 3.33
CA VAL A 236 8.86 15.22 3.61
C VAL A 236 9.49 16.53 4.05
N LEU A 237 10.47 16.47 4.97
CA LEU A 237 11.21 17.64 5.42
C LEU A 237 11.97 18.33 4.28
N LEU A 238 12.58 17.54 3.39
CA LEU A 238 13.33 18.06 2.26
C LEU A 238 12.40 18.78 1.28
N ILE A 239 11.24 18.20 0.96
CA ILE A 239 10.20 18.83 0.13
C ILE A 239 9.75 20.16 0.72
N HIS A 240 9.61 20.24 2.04
CA HIS A 240 9.22 21.46 2.73
C HIS A 240 10.30 22.55 2.62
N SER A 241 11.56 22.20 2.87
CA SER A 241 12.68 23.14 2.77
C SER A 241 12.94 23.61 1.34
N LEU A 242 12.83 22.71 0.35
CA LEU A 242 12.93 23.05 -1.06
C LEU A 242 11.83 24.00 -1.55
N LYS A 243 10.65 23.96 -0.91
CA LYS A 243 9.54 24.88 -1.20
C LYS A 243 9.82 26.30 -0.69
N GLU A 244 10.52 26.43 0.44
CA GLU A 244 10.84 27.74 1.04
C GLU A 244 12.01 28.41 0.32
N ASN A 245 13.17 27.74 0.26
CA ASN A 245 14.34 28.19 -0.49
C ASN A 245 15.20 27.02 -0.94
N LYS A 246 15.22 26.76 -2.25
CA LYS A 246 15.91 25.62 -2.86
C LYS A 246 17.43 25.57 -2.59
N TYR A 247 18.08 26.72 -2.41
CA TYR A 247 19.53 26.84 -2.31
C TYR A 247 20.02 27.29 -0.92
N GLU A 248 19.13 27.37 0.06
CA GLU A 248 19.52 27.78 1.41
C GLU A 248 20.13 26.60 2.19
N ARG A 249 21.06 26.90 3.11
CA ARG A 249 21.81 25.90 3.89
C ARG A 249 20.91 24.86 4.59
N GLY A 250 19.67 25.22 4.94
CA GLY A 250 18.69 24.30 5.52
C GLY A 250 18.33 23.11 4.62
N ALA A 251 18.25 23.28 3.30
CA ALA A 251 17.96 22.18 2.38
C ALA A 251 19.13 21.19 2.29
N ALA A 252 20.36 21.69 2.30
CA ALA A 252 21.58 20.88 2.32
C ALA A 252 21.72 20.10 3.64
N GLU A 253 21.39 20.71 4.79
CA GLU A 253 21.39 20.03 6.09
C GLU A 253 20.39 18.87 6.15
N ILE A 254 19.16 19.09 5.68
CA ILE A 254 18.13 18.05 5.63
C ILE A 254 18.52 16.93 4.64
N ALA A 255 19.14 17.28 3.51
CA ALA A 255 19.69 16.31 2.57
C ALA A 255 20.77 15.43 3.22
N MET A 256 21.68 16.00 4.01
CA MET A 256 22.68 15.24 4.77
C MET A 256 22.04 14.32 5.83
N LEU A 257 20.98 14.78 6.51
CA LEU A 257 20.20 13.91 7.41
C LEU A 257 19.57 12.74 6.65
N MET A 258 19.00 12.98 5.46
CA MET A 258 18.44 11.96 4.59
C MET A 258 19.50 10.94 4.16
N ALA A 259 20.70 11.39 3.79
CA ALA A 259 21.83 10.53 3.47
C ALA A 259 22.23 9.65 4.65
N SER A 260 22.36 10.23 5.85
CA SER A 260 22.70 9.50 7.08
C SER A 260 21.68 8.40 7.39
N ARG A 261 20.38 8.72 7.35
CA ARG A 261 19.30 7.73 7.53
C ARG A 261 19.30 6.66 6.45
N SER A 262 19.60 7.04 5.21
CA SER A 262 19.67 6.11 4.08
C SER A 262 20.83 5.11 4.24
N ARG A 263 22.04 5.55 4.59
CA ARG A 263 23.17 4.64 4.87
C ARG A 263 22.84 3.67 6.00
N LYS A 264 22.26 4.16 7.09
CA LYS A 264 21.81 3.32 8.21
C LYS A 264 20.78 2.29 7.75
N THR A 265 19.81 2.69 6.91
CA THR A 265 18.79 1.79 6.37
C THR A 265 19.39 0.67 5.53
N VAL A 266 20.37 0.96 4.66
CA VAL A 266 21.07 -0.08 3.89
C VAL A 266 21.74 -1.08 4.82
N VAL A 267 22.55 -0.61 5.77
CA VAL A 267 23.28 -1.47 6.71
C VAL A 267 22.32 -2.33 7.53
N VAL A 268 21.29 -1.71 8.13
CA VAL A 268 20.28 -2.43 8.93
C VAL A 268 19.53 -3.44 8.09
N SER A 269 19.12 -3.09 6.86
CA SER A 269 18.37 -3.98 5.97
C SER A 269 19.19 -5.22 5.58
N VAL A 270 20.46 -5.03 5.23
CA VAL A 270 21.36 -6.12 4.87
C VAL A 270 21.66 -7.01 6.08
N LEU A 271 21.99 -6.42 7.23
CA LEU A 271 22.27 -7.19 8.46
C LEU A 271 21.05 -7.96 8.94
N CYS A 272 19.84 -7.36 8.92
CA CYS A 272 18.61 -8.04 9.27
C CYS A 272 18.32 -9.20 8.31
N ASN A 273 18.57 -9.04 7.01
CA ASN A 273 18.40 -10.12 6.05
C ASN A 273 19.37 -11.28 6.29
N ILE A 274 20.66 -10.98 6.53
CA ILE A 274 21.65 -12.00 6.88
C ILE A 274 21.23 -12.74 8.15
N ALA A 275 20.82 -12.00 9.20
CA ALA A 275 20.36 -12.59 10.45
C ALA A 275 19.11 -13.47 10.27
N GLN A 276 18.17 -13.08 9.40
CA GLN A 276 17.01 -13.91 9.04
C GLN A 276 17.44 -15.22 8.37
N ASN A 277 18.32 -15.16 7.37
CA ASN A 277 18.81 -16.34 6.66
C ASN A 277 19.56 -17.28 7.61
N VAL A 278 20.42 -16.74 8.48
CA VAL A 278 21.15 -17.51 9.50
C VAL A 278 20.18 -18.17 10.48
N THR A 279 19.15 -17.44 10.93
CA THR A 279 18.13 -17.99 11.83
C THR A 279 17.38 -19.16 11.19
N GLN A 280 16.97 -19.01 9.93
CA GLN A 280 16.30 -20.08 9.17
C GLN A 280 17.22 -21.28 8.96
N PHE A 281 18.50 -21.05 8.67
CA PHE A 281 19.47 -22.13 8.49
C PHE A 281 19.72 -22.93 9.78
N ILE A 282 19.92 -22.24 10.92
CA ILE A 282 20.16 -22.90 12.21
C ILE A 282 18.94 -23.72 12.64
N LEU A 283 17.73 -23.20 12.41
CA LEU A 283 16.49 -23.77 12.92
C LEU A 283 15.71 -24.58 11.87
N TRP A 284 16.38 -24.93 10.76
CA TRP A 284 15.81 -25.68 9.63
C TRP A 284 15.16 -27.02 10.01
N ARG A 285 15.69 -27.70 11.05
CA ARG A 285 15.17 -28.98 11.55
C ARG A 285 13.84 -28.84 12.33
N GLY A 286 13.50 -27.63 12.78
CA GLY A 286 12.32 -27.36 13.61
C GLY A 286 11.17 -26.67 12.88
N THR A 287 11.33 -26.40 11.57
CA THR A 287 10.37 -25.67 10.73
C THR A 287 9.80 -26.58 9.64
N ASN A 288 8.47 -26.69 9.55
CA ASN A 288 7.79 -27.49 8.51
C ASN A 288 7.96 -26.93 7.09
N HIS A 289 8.32 -25.65 6.95
CA HIS A 289 8.64 -25.01 5.67
C HIS A 289 9.89 -24.13 5.81
N VAL A 290 10.90 -24.40 4.98
CA VAL A 290 12.06 -23.51 4.82
C VAL A 290 11.91 -22.79 3.49
N ASN A 291 11.54 -21.51 3.53
CA ASN A 291 11.58 -20.67 2.34
C ASN A 291 13.02 -20.21 2.11
N ILE A 292 13.83 -21.03 1.44
CA ILE A 292 15.17 -20.67 0.95
C ILE A 292 15.03 -19.79 -0.31
N LEU A 293 14.23 -18.73 -0.21
CA LEU A 293 14.12 -17.69 -1.22
C LEU A 293 14.96 -16.52 -0.73
N LEU A 294 15.87 -16.07 -1.59
CA LEU A 294 16.73 -14.94 -1.35
C LEU A 294 15.86 -13.67 -1.22
N ASN A 295 15.42 -13.34 0.00
CA ASN A 295 14.46 -12.29 0.27
C ASN A 295 15.15 -10.93 0.51
N ILE A 296 15.75 -10.34 -0.52
CA ILE A 296 16.34 -9.00 -0.38
C ILE A 296 15.21 -7.99 -0.16
N PRO A 297 15.29 -7.13 0.88
CA PRO A 297 14.35 -6.04 1.09
C PRO A 297 14.59 -4.91 0.06
N PHE A 298 14.24 -5.16 -1.19
CA PHE A 298 14.52 -4.28 -2.33
C PHE A 298 13.91 -2.90 -2.14
N LEU A 299 12.69 -2.80 -1.60
CA LEU A 299 12.01 -1.52 -1.44
C LEU A 299 12.78 -0.57 -0.48
N PRO A 300 13.10 -0.96 0.78
CA PRO A 300 13.97 -0.16 1.64
C PRO A 300 15.31 0.22 0.99
N LEU A 301 15.92 -0.71 0.25
CA LEU A 301 17.21 -0.53 -0.39
C LEU A 301 17.16 0.50 -1.53
N ILE A 302 16.20 0.36 -2.46
CA ILE A 302 15.99 1.28 -3.59
C ILE A 302 15.77 2.69 -3.08
N LEU A 303 14.93 2.86 -2.06
CA LEU A 303 14.64 4.16 -1.49
C LEU A 303 15.82 4.76 -0.74
N ALA A 304 16.60 3.95 -0.03
CA ALA A 304 17.83 4.41 0.58
C ALA A 304 18.84 4.89 -0.48
N PHE A 305 19.02 4.15 -1.57
CA PHE A 305 19.90 4.60 -2.66
C PHE A 305 19.37 5.86 -3.36
N ALA A 306 18.06 5.95 -3.60
CA ALA A 306 17.44 7.17 -4.12
C ALA A 306 17.68 8.37 -3.19
N GLY A 307 17.57 8.16 -1.88
CA GLY A 307 17.87 9.19 -0.87
C GLY A 307 19.33 9.62 -0.85
N LEU A 308 20.26 8.69 -1.04
CA LEU A 308 21.70 9.00 -1.16
C LEU A 308 22.01 9.80 -2.42
N LEU A 309 21.47 9.39 -3.56
CA LEU A 309 21.64 10.10 -4.84
C LEU A 309 21.06 11.52 -4.76
N LEU A 310 19.86 11.66 -4.19
CA LEU A 310 19.22 12.96 -4.01
C LEU A 310 20.05 13.87 -3.10
N ALA A 311 20.61 13.31 -2.02
CA ALA A 311 21.43 14.09 -1.10
C ALA A 311 22.73 14.58 -1.74
N GLU A 312 23.40 13.73 -2.53
CA GLU A 312 24.63 14.14 -3.23
C GLU A 312 24.33 15.21 -4.29
N TYR A 313 23.24 15.05 -5.03
CA TYR A 313 22.78 16.07 -5.99
C TYR A 313 22.50 17.42 -5.32
N MET A 314 21.85 17.42 -4.15
CA MET A 314 21.58 18.66 -3.42
C MET A 314 22.84 19.33 -2.90
N LYS A 315 23.82 18.55 -2.44
CA LYS A 315 25.13 19.05 -1.99
C LYS A 315 25.89 19.71 -3.13
N GLU A 316 25.95 19.07 -4.30
CA GLU A 316 26.58 19.62 -5.50
C GLU A 316 25.87 20.90 -5.95
N SER A 317 24.53 20.89 -6.01
CA SER A 317 23.75 22.05 -6.39
C SER A 317 23.91 23.24 -5.43
N SER A 318 24.13 23.00 -4.14
CA SER A 318 24.40 24.05 -3.16
C SER A 318 25.80 24.63 -3.34
N SER A 319 26.81 23.78 -3.52
CA SER A 319 28.20 24.21 -3.77
C SER A 319 28.31 25.10 -5.00
N LEU A 320 27.67 24.71 -6.10
CA LEU A 320 27.65 25.50 -7.34
C LEU A 320 26.96 26.85 -7.16
N TYR A 321 25.94 26.94 -6.31
CA TYR A 321 25.28 28.21 -6.02
C TYR A 321 26.17 29.13 -5.18
N ASP A 322 26.81 28.59 -4.15
CA ASP A 322 27.73 29.34 -3.29
C ASP A 322 28.96 29.86 -4.08
N ASP A 323 29.55 29.02 -4.92
CA ASP A 323 30.67 29.41 -5.79
C ASP A 323 30.28 30.55 -6.74
N ASN A 324 29.08 30.51 -7.32
CA ASN A 324 28.60 31.55 -8.23
C ASN A 324 28.29 32.86 -7.50
N GLN A 325 27.90 32.81 -6.22
CA GLN A 325 27.73 34.01 -5.39
C GLN A 325 29.07 34.62 -4.94
N MET A 326 30.16 33.85 -4.91
CA MET A 326 31.50 34.40 -4.61
C MET A 326 32.15 35.11 -5.79
N ILE A 327 31.65 34.91 -7.02
CA ILE A 327 32.17 35.50 -8.25
C ILE A 327 31.50 36.85 -8.60
N ILE A 328 30.29 37.09 -8.10
CA ILE A 328 29.49 38.32 -8.33
C ILE A 328 29.73 39.34 -7.21
#